data_AF-A0A1H8XBV1-F1
#
_entry.id   AF-A0A1H8XBV1-F1
#
_cell.length_a   1.000
_cell.length_b   1.000
_cell.length_c   1.000
_cell.angle_alpha   90.00
_cell.angle_beta   90.00
_cell.angle_gamma   90.00
#
_symmetry.space_group_name_H-M   'P 1'
#
loop_
_entity.id
_entity.type
_entity.pdbx_description
1 polymer ?
#
loop_
_entity_poly.entity_id
_entity_poly.type
_entity_poly.pdbx_seq_one_letter_code
_entity_poly.pdbx_strand_id
1 'polypeptide(L)' 'MSTRVLLDPHDPLVACDRCGYTTVHVARVITDSGVVIGKTLVCTSCRHHRRLEAEQRAEEMATAEASRLSADGEPSPGTE' A
#
# COMPACT_ATOMS: atom_id res chain seq x y z
N MET A 1 -18.17 1.10 8.74
CA MET A 1 -17.48 0.07 9.54
C MET A 1 -16.10 -0.15 8.94
N SER A 2 -15.04 0.01 9.72
CA SER A 2 -13.67 -0.27 9.29
C SER A 2 -13.26 -1.68 9.73
N THR A 3 -12.47 -2.36 8.90
CA THR A 3 -11.98 -3.72 9.17
C THR A 3 -10.45 -3.72 9.18
N ARG A 4 -9.86 -4.54 10.04
CA ARG A 4 -8.41 -4.75 10.11
C ARG A 4 -8.08 -6.19 9.75
N VAL A 5 -6.86 -6.39 9.27
CA VAL A 5 -6.31 -7.72 8.97
C VAL A 5 -5.22 -8.01 9.99
N LEU A 6 -5.39 -9.09 10.75
CA LEU A 6 -4.43 -9.54 11.75
C LEU A 6 -3.78 -10.84 11.26
N LEU A 7 -2.45 -10.87 11.15
CA LEU A 7 -1.72 -12.08 10.80
C LEU A 7 -1.71 -13.05 11.99
N ASP A 8 -1.96 -14.32 11.73
CA ASP A 8 -1.81 -15.38 12.73
C ASP A 8 -0.41 -16.00 12.59
N PRO A 9 0.52 -15.79 13.54
CA PRO A 9 1.89 -16.28 13.45
C PRO A 9 2.01 -17.79 13.71
N HIS A 10 0.96 -18.43 14.23
CA HIS A 10 0.95 -19.86 14.52
C HIS A 10 0.41 -20.72 13.37
N ASP A 11 -0.19 -20.10 12.36
CA ASP A 11 -0.65 -20.80 11.16
C ASP A 11 0.52 -21.12 10.21
N PRO A 12 0.50 -22.29 9.53
CA PRO A 12 1.56 -22.68 8.62
C PRO A 12 1.68 -21.70 7.45
N LEU A 13 2.92 -21.40 7.07
CA LEU A 13 3.21 -20.62 5.87
C LEU A 13 2.90 -21.46 4.63
N VAL A 14 2.12 -20.90 3.71
CA VAL A 14 1.87 -21.53 2.40
C VAL A 14 2.64 -20.81 1.29
N ALA A 15 2.91 -21.54 0.21
CA ALA A 15 3.53 -20.96 -0.98
C ALA A 15 2.55 -19.99 -1.66
N CYS A 16 3.06 -18.88 -2.18
CA CYS A 16 2.25 -17.91 -2.91
C CYS A 16 2.14 -18.31 -4.38
N ASP A 17 0.93 -18.50 -4.91
CA ASP A 17 0.72 -18.79 -6.34
C ASP A 17 1.24 -17.68 -7.27
N ARG A 18 1.36 -16.44 -6.78
CA ARG A 18 1.81 -15.31 -7.59
C ARG A 18 3.32 -15.22 -7.72
N CYS A 19 4.05 -15.38 -6.60
CA CYS A 19 5.49 -15.15 -6.57
C CYS A 19 6.32 -16.40 -6.22
N GLY A 20 5.68 -17.52 -5.88
CA GLY A 20 6.32 -18.79 -5.53
C GLY A 20 6.91 -18.86 -4.12
N TYR A 21 7.08 -17.73 -3.41
CA TYR A 21 7.68 -17.72 -2.08
C TYR A 21 6.74 -18.25 -0.97
N THR A 22 7.29 -18.99 -0.01
CA THR A 22 6.61 -19.48 1.21
C THR A 22 6.46 -18.38 2.25
N THR A 23 5.72 -17.33 1.88
CA THR A 23 5.53 -16.11 2.67
C THR A 23 4.05 -15.73 2.82
N VAL A 24 3.14 -16.68 2.59
CA VAL A 24 1.71 -16.47 2.75
C VAL A 24 1.32 -16.81 4.18
N HIS A 25 0.74 -15.84 4.86
CA HIS A 25 0.16 -15.98 6.19
C HIS A 25 -1.35 -16.10 6.09
N VAL A 26 -1.93 -16.95 6.93
CA VAL A 26 -3.37 -16.89 7.22
C VAL A 26 -3.60 -15.68 8.11
N ALA A 27 -4.56 -14.84 7.73
CA ALA A 27 -4.89 -13.62 8.44
C ALA A 27 -6.38 -13.59 8.74
N ARG A 28 -6.74 -13.05 9.91
CA ARG A 28 -8.12 -12.87 10.34
C ARG A 28 -8.57 -11.47 9.96
N VAL A 29 -9.75 -11.38 9.37
CA VAL A 29 -10.43 -10.10 9.16
C VAL A 29 -11.24 -9.82 10.41
N ILE A 30 -10.92 -8.73 11.09
CA ILE A 30 -11.56 -8.33 12.35
C ILE A 30 -12.27 -6.98 12.16
N THR A 31 -13.39 -6.81 12.86
CA THR A 31 -14.03 -5.51 13.02
C THR A 31 -13.19 -4.61 13.94
N ASP A 32 -13.55 -3.33 13.99
CA ASP A 32 -13.07 -2.37 14.98
C ASP A 32 -13.33 -2.82 16.44
N SER A 33 -14.45 -3.50 16.68
CA SER A 33 -14.79 -4.13 17.96
C SER A 33 -14.02 -5.43 18.26
N GLY A 34 -13.15 -5.89 17.35
CA GLY A 34 -12.33 -7.09 17.54
C GLY A 34 -13.02 -8.41 17.17
N VAL A 35 -14.22 -8.36 16.59
CA VAL A 35 -14.96 -9.57 16.17
C VAL A 35 -14.35 -10.10 14.88
N VAL A 36 -14.00 -11.39 14.87
CA VAL A 36 -13.53 -12.08 13.65
C VAL A 36 -14.71 -12.30 12.72
N ILE A 37 -14.64 -11.73 11.52
CA ILE A 37 -15.68 -11.84 10.49
C ILE A 37 -15.23 -12.70 9.30
N GLY A 38 -13.97 -13.10 9.25
CA GLY A 38 -13.46 -13.99 8.20
C GLY A 38 -11.97 -14.30 8.32
N LYS A 39 -11.49 -15.10 7.37
CA LYS A 39 -10.07 -15.39 7.16
C LYS A 39 -9.68 -15.06 5.72
N THR A 40 -8.42 -14.66 5.52
CA THR A 40 -7.83 -14.39 4.22
C THR A 40 -6.38 -14.85 4.19
N LEU A 41 -5.81 -14.97 3.00
CA LEU A 41 -4.39 -15.25 2.80
C LEU A 41 -3.66 -13.95 2.45
N VAL A 42 -2.49 -13.72 3.07
CA VAL A 42 -1.67 -12.53 2.86
C VAL A 42 -0.23 -12.94 2.56
N CYS A 43 0.20 -12.73 1.32
CA CYS A 43 1.62 -12.84 0.95
C CYS A 43 2.36 -11.57 1.37
N THR A 44 3.25 -11.65 2.36
CA THR A 44 4.01 -10.49 2.86
C THR A 44 4.99 -9.95 1.84
N SER A 45 5.61 -10.80 1.01
CA SER A 45 6.49 -10.40 -0.09
C SER A 45 5.75 -9.61 -1.18
N CYS A 46 4.63 -10.14 -1.68
CA CYS A 46 3.82 -9.43 -2.68
C CYS A 46 3.24 -8.14 -2.11
N ARG A 47 2.84 -8.12 -0.83
CA ARG A 47 2.33 -6.93 -0.16
C ARG A 47 3.42 -5.87 -0.04
N HIS A 48 4.64 -6.25 0.31
CA HIS A 48 5.78 -5.34 0.39
C HIS A 48 6.09 -4.72 -0.98
N HIS A 49 6.17 -5.54 -2.03
CA HIS A 49 6.42 -5.05 -3.38
C HIS A 49 5.37 -4.05 -3.85
N ARG A 50 4.07 -4.36 -3.69
CA ARG A 50 2.99 -3.41 -4.02
C ARG A 50 3.04 -2.12 -3.21
N ARG A 51 3.51 -2.17 -1.96
CA ARG A 51 3.66 -0.97 -1.14
C ARG A 51 4.73 -0.05 -1.72
N LEU A 52 5.88 -0.62 -2.10
CA LEU A 52 6.96 0.13 -2.75
C LEU A 52 6.50 0.73 -4.08
N GLU A 53 5.76 -0.02 -4.91
CA GLU A 53 5.20 0.49 -6.17
C GLU A 53 4.21 1.65 -5.93
N ALA A 54 3.39 1.57 -4.88
CA ALA A 54 2.45 2.64 -4.54
C ALA A 54 3.15 3.88 -4.00
N GLU A 55 4.19 3.72 -3.19
CA GLU A 55 5.05 4.80 -2.69
C GLU A 55 5.72 5.53 -3.86
N GLN A 56 6.28 4.79 -4.83
CA GLN A 56 6.90 5.37 -6.04
C GLN A 56 5.90 6.18 -6.87
N ARG A 57 4.71 5.63 -7.14
CA ARG A 57 3.67 6.34 -7.89
C ARG A 57 3.20 7.61 -7.17
N ALA A 58 3.12 7.58 -5.83
CA ALA A 58 2.76 8.75 -5.05
C ALA A 58 3.84 9.85 -5.16
N GLU A 59 5.12 9.49 -5.14
CA GLU A 59 6.24 10.41 -5.33
C GLU A 59 6.27 11.01 -6.74
N GLU A 60 6.03 10.20 -7.76
CA GLU A 60 5.90 10.65 -9.16
C GLU A 60 4.76 11.67 -9.31
N MET A 61 3.59 11.39 -8.72
CA MET A 61 2.45 12.33 -8.74
C MET A 61 2.77 13.63 -8.00
N ALA A 62 3.41 13.56 -6.83
CA ALA A 62 3.81 14.74 -6.07
C ALA A 62 4.82 15.61 -6.84
N THR A 63 5.78 14.97 -7.54
CA THR A 63 6.78 15.67 -8.37
C THR A 63 6.13 16.34 -9.58
N ALA A 64 5.17 15.66 -10.22
CA ALA A 64 4.41 16.24 -11.34
C ALA A 64 3.56 17.44 -10.89
N GLU A 65 2.93 17.38 -9.73
CA GLU A 65 2.18 18.49 -9.15
C GLU A 65 3.08 19.69 -8.81
N ALA A 66 4.24 19.45 -8.18
CA ALA A 66 5.22 20.49 -7.89
C ALA A 66 5.76 21.18 -9.16
N SER A 67 5.96 20.40 -10.23
CA SER A 67 6.39 20.92 -11.53
C SER A 67 5.33 21.81 -12.18
N ARG A 68 4.05 21.46 -12.06
CA ARG A 68 2.93 22.31 -12.53
C ARG A 68 2.86 23.64 -11.77
N LEU A 69 2.90 23.57 -10.43
CA LEU A 69 2.90 24.76 -9.57
C LEU A 69 4.06 25.72 -9.86
N SER A 70 5.23 25.17 -10.25
CA SER A 70 6.40 25.97 -10.63
C SER A 70 6.25 26.64 -12.01
N ALA A 71 5.54 26.00 -12.94
CA ALA A 71 5.30 26.54 -14.29
C ALA A 71 4.23 27.64 -14.31
N ASP A 72 3.24 27.58 -13.43
CA ASP A 72 2.21 28.63 -13.28
C ASP A 72 2.71 29.86 -12.48
N GLY A 73 3.93 29.81 -11.95
CA GLY A 73 4.52 30.82 -11.08
C GLY A 73 5.53 31.77 -11.74
N GLU A 74 5.53 31.92 -13.07
CA GLU A 74 6.44 32.87 -13.73
C GLU A 74 6.00 34.31 -13.42
N PRO A 75 6.76 35.11 -12.65
CA PRO A 75 6.40 36.49 -12.39
C PRO A 75 6.58 37.29 -13.68
N SER A 76 5.50 37.87 -14.19
CA SER A 76 5.58 38.90 -15.23
C SER A 76 6.64 39.93 -14.82
N PRO A 77 7.71 40.15 -15.59
CA PRO A 77 8.61 41.26 -15.35
C PRO A 77 7.81 42.53 -15.61
N GLY A 78 7.31 43.13 -14.53
CA GLY A 78 6.65 44.42 -14.56
C GLY A 78 7.64 45.46 -15.10
N THR A 79 7.28 45.98 -16.27
CA THR A 79 7.91 47.06 -17.02
C THR A 79 8.24 48.28 -16.16
N GLU A 80 9.34 48.91 -16.59
CA GLU A 80 10.01 50.14 -16.13
C GLU A 80 9.11 51.32 -15.71
#